data_AF-A0A661M164-F1
#
_entry.id   AF-A0A661M164-F1
#
_cell.length_a   1.000
_cell.length_b   1.000
_cell.length_c   1.000
_cell.angle_alpha   90.00
_cell.angle_beta   90.00
_cell.angle_gamma   90.00
#
_symmetry.space_group_name_H-M   'P 1'
#
loop_
_entity.id
_entity.type
_entity.pdbx_description
1 polymer ?
#
loop_
_entity_poly.entity_id
_entity_poly.type
_entity_poly.pdbx_seq_one_letter_code
_entity_poly.pdbx_strand_id
1 'polypeptide(L)'
;TFVDITVTNISDAPIGAPLWAYVVPSSSDVMVGETAFDSKTGKYYVILSTLAGIEKLSPGQSVTFPVIFERAQDVRFGYEMEVWGMK
;
A
#
# COMPACT_ATOMS: atom_id res chain seq x y z
N THR A 1 3.00 6.56 16.11
CA THR A 1 1.59 6.15 15.94
C THR A 1 1.48 5.16 14.81
N PHE A 2 0.56 4.21 14.88
CA PHE A 2 0.28 3.25 13.81
C PHE A 2 -1.03 3.63 13.11
N VAL A 3 -1.05 3.59 11.79
CA VAL A 3 -2.27 3.64 10.99
C VAL A 3 -2.31 2.41 10.13
N ASP A 4 -3.41 1.66 10.22
CA ASP A 4 -3.67 0.54 9.32
C ASP A 4 -4.31 1.05 8.04
N ILE A 5 -3.73 0.69 6.90
CA ILE A 5 -4.31 0.93 5.58
C ILE A 5 -4.87 -0.40 5.08
N THR A 6 -6.18 -0.42 4.80
CA THR A 6 -6.87 -1.57 4.23
C THR A 6 -7.20 -1.32 2.77
N VAL A 7 -6.75 -2.22 1.89
CA VAL A 7 -7.11 -2.25 0.47
C VAL A 7 -8.11 -3.36 0.26
N THR A 8 -9.32 -3.01 -0.20
CA THR A 8 -10.40 -3.96 -0.51
C THR A 8 -10.62 -4.00 -2.02
N ASN A 9 -10.67 -5.20 -2.60
CA ASN A 9 -11.13 -5.34 -3.98
C ASN A 9 -12.67 -5.23 -4.03
N ILE A 10 -13.17 -4.09 -4.51
CA ILE A 10 -14.60 -3.82 -4.69
C ILE A 10 -15.09 -4.07 -6.13
N SER A 11 -14.22 -4.56 -7.01
CA SER A 11 -14.60 -4.92 -8.38
C SER A 11 -15.31 -6.27 -8.42
N ASP A 12 -15.85 -6.62 -9.59
CA ASP A 12 -16.48 -7.90 -9.87
C ASP A 12 -15.48 -8.98 -10.34
N ALA A 13 -14.19 -8.64 -10.46
CA ALA A 13 -13.15 -9.52 -10.95
C ALA A 13 -11.96 -9.64 -9.98
N PRO A 14 -11.24 -10.78 -9.96
CA PRO A 14 -9.99 -10.89 -9.21
C PRO A 14 -8.91 -9.96 -9.80
N ILE A 15 -8.17 -9.26 -8.94
CA ILE A 15 -7.00 -8.47 -9.35
C ILE A 15 -5.75 -9.36 -9.21
N GLY A 16 -5.05 -9.59 -10.32
CA GLY A 16 -3.89 -10.48 -10.38
C GLY A 16 -2.62 -9.87 -9.79
N ALA A 17 -1.73 -10.72 -9.29
CA ALA A 17 -0.37 -10.35 -8.94
C ALA A 17 0.47 -9.94 -10.17
N PRO A 18 1.51 -9.09 -9.97
CA PRO A 18 1.94 -8.57 -8.68
C PRO A 18 1.07 -7.38 -8.23
N LEU A 19 0.66 -7.38 -6.96
CA LEU A 19 -0.22 -6.36 -6.36
C LEU A 19 0.62 -5.39 -5.52
N TRP A 20 0.53 -4.10 -5.83
CA TRP A 20 1.35 -3.08 -5.18
C TRP A 20 0.45 -1.98 -4.65
N ALA A 21 0.75 -1.52 -3.44
CA ALA A 21 0.32 -0.22 -2.95
C ALA A 21 1.55 0.65 -2.75
N TYR A 22 1.41 1.96 -2.84
CA TYR A 22 2.46 2.86 -2.40
C TYR A 22 1.93 3.97 -1.51
N VAL A 23 2.79 4.40 -0.60
CA VAL A 23 2.54 5.52 0.31
C VAL A 23 3.52 6.64 -0.02
N VAL A 24 3.00 7.86 -0.18
CA VAL A 24 3.79 9.08 -0.33
C VAL A 24 3.62 9.90 0.95
N PRO A 25 4.59 9.87 1.87
CA PRO A 25 4.51 10.70 3.06
C PRO A 25 4.81 12.17 2.74
N SER A 26 4.11 13.08 3.42
CA SER A 26 4.39 14.51 3.32
C SER A 26 5.65 14.96 4.07
N SER A 27 6.28 14.08 4.85
CA SER A 27 7.49 14.34 5.63
C SER A 27 8.40 13.10 5.68
N SER A 28 9.67 13.32 6.04
CA SER A 28 10.68 12.26 6.22
C SER A 28 10.47 11.40 7.47
N ASP A 29 9.58 11.81 8.38
CA ASP A 29 9.40 11.19 9.71
C ASP A 29 8.36 10.04 9.67
N VAL A 30 8.25 9.38 8.51
CA VAL A 30 7.32 8.27 8.23
C VAL A 30 8.10 7.03 7.85
N MET A 31 7.82 5.93 8.52
CA MET A 31 8.32 4.61 8.18
C MET A 31 7.16 3.71 7.76
N VAL A 32 7.28 3.03 6.63
CA VAL A 32 6.30 2.01 6.23
C VAL A 32 6.93 0.64 6.43
N GLY A 33 6.32 -0.21 7.26
CA GLY A 33 6.83 -1.55 7.53
C GLY A 33 6.80 -2.43 6.29
N GLU A 34 7.80 -3.30 6.11
CA GLU A 34 7.89 -4.27 5.01
C GLU A 34 7.74 -3.66 3.59
N THR A 35 8.49 -2.59 3.31
CA THR A 35 8.44 -1.88 2.02
C THR A 35 9.78 -1.69 1.33
N ALA A 36 9.72 -1.50 0.01
CA ALA A 36 10.83 -0.95 -0.78
C ALA A 36 10.67 0.57 -0.90
N PHE A 37 11.70 1.34 -0.53
CA PHE A 37 11.70 2.80 -0.65
C PHE A 37 12.38 3.27 -1.95
N ASP A 38 11.67 4.06 -2.76
CA ASP A 38 12.21 4.73 -3.94
C ASP A 38 12.59 6.18 -3.60
N SER A 39 13.90 6.40 -3.39
CA SER A 39 14.47 7.71 -3.10
C SER A 39 14.25 8.78 -4.17
N LYS A 40 13.94 8.41 -5.43
CA LYS A 40 13.69 9.39 -6.50
C LYS A 40 12.28 9.97 -6.42
N THR A 41 11.31 9.15 -6.04
CA THR A 41 9.89 9.53 -5.99
C THR A 41 9.37 9.76 -4.58
N GLY A 42 10.14 9.37 -3.56
CA GLY A 42 9.71 9.40 -2.15
C GLY A 42 8.66 8.34 -1.82
N LYS A 43 8.45 7.35 -2.71
CA LYS A 43 7.40 6.32 -2.56
C LYS A 43 7.90 5.15 -1.74
N TYR A 44 7.08 4.70 -0.81
CA TYR A 44 7.24 3.41 -0.14
C TYR A 44 6.30 2.41 -0.79
N TYR A 45 6.85 1.38 -1.43
CA TYR A 45 6.09 0.33 -2.11
C TYR A 45 5.86 -0.88 -1.19
N VAL A 46 4.60 -1.27 -1.05
CA VAL A 46 4.14 -2.46 -0.34
C VAL A 46 3.70 -3.50 -1.37
N ILE A 47 4.31 -4.69 -1.36
CA ILE A 47 3.89 -5.79 -2.24
C ILE A 47 2.78 -6.57 -1.51
N LEU A 48 1.52 -6.17 -1.75
CA LEU A 48 0.33 -6.72 -1.08
C LEU A 48 0.20 -8.23 -1.27
N SER A 49 0.56 -8.73 -2.46
CA SER A 49 0.54 -10.17 -2.75
C SER A 49 1.50 -10.96 -1.88
N THR A 50 2.69 -10.41 -1.60
CA THR A 50 3.69 -11.05 -0.73
C THR A 50 3.26 -10.98 0.73
N LEU A 51 2.84 -9.80 1.19
CA LEU A 51 2.37 -9.57 2.55
C LEU A 51 1.21 -10.49 2.93
N ALA A 52 0.23 -10.64 2.04
CA ALA A 52 -0.94 -11.47 2.28
C ALA A 52 -0.77 -12.95 1.89
N GLY A 53 0.35 -13.31 1.25
CA GLY A 53 0.57 -14.67 0.72
C GLY A 53 -0.46 -15.07 -0.35
N ILE A 54 -0.85 -14.14 -1.23
CA ILE A 54 -1.89 -14.35 -2.25
C ILE A 54 -1.36 -14.08 -3.65
N GLU A 55 -1.84 -14.86 -4.63
CA GLU A 55 -1.57 -14.62 -6.05
C GLU A 55 -2.60 -13.66 -6.69
N LYS A 56 -3.77 -13.50 -6.06
CA LYS A 56 -4.86 -12.66 -6.53
C LYS A 56 -5.63 -12.09 -5.35
N LEU A 57 -6.11 -10.85 -5.49
CA LEU A 57 -7.05 -10.24 -4.55
C LEU A 57 -8.47 -10.46 -5.07
N SER A 58 -9.22 -11.37 -4.45
CA SER A 58 -10.57 -11.74 -4.89
C SER A 58 -11.59 -10.63 -4.58
N PRO A 59 -12.71 -10.54 -5.31
CA PRO A 59 -13.81 -9.64 -4.96
C PRO A 59 -14.23 -9.79 -3.49
N GLY A 60 -14.32 -8.67 -2.78
CA GLY A 60 -14.62 -8.60 -1.34
C GLY A 60 -13.46 -8.91 -0.40
N GLN A 61 -12.33 -9.42 -0.90
CA GLN A 61 -11.14 -9.67 -0.09
C GLN A 61 -10.42 -8.36 0.23
N SER A 62 -9.82 -8.30 1.42
CA SER A 62 -9.02 -7.16 1.87
C SER A 62 -7.63 -7.57 2.29
N VAL A 63 -6.66 -6.67 2.10
CA VAL A 63 -5.30 -6.76 2.64
C VAL A 63 -5.03 -5.51 3.45
N THR A 64 -4.52 -5.68 4.67
CA THR A 64 -4.18 -4.58 5.57
C THR A 64 -2.67 -4.54 5.78
N PHE A 65 -2.10 -3.35 5.76
CA PHE A 65 -0.69 -3.13 6.09
C PHE A 65 -0.53 -1.91 7.01
N PRO A 66 0.43 -1.95 7.96
CA PRO A 66 0.65 -0.87 8.91
C PRO A 66 1.60 0.20 8.33
N VAL A 67 1.27 1.47 8.59
CA VAL A 67 2.17 2.61 8.42
C VAL A 67 2.53 3.18 9.79
N ILE A 68 3.83 3.38 10.03
CA ILE A 68 4.39 3.85 11.31
C ILE A 68 4.82 5.31 11.18
N PHE A 69 4.27 6.16 12.04
CA PHE A 69 4.65 7.57 12.13
C PHE A 69 5.52 7.78 13.36
N GLU A 70 6.74 8.29 13.15
CA GLU A 70 7.61 8.69 14.24
C GLU A 70 7.15 10.03 14.85
N ARG A 71 6.53 10.90 14.03
CA ARG A 71 5.94 12.19 14.48
C ARG A 71 4.59 12.48 13.80
N ALA A 72 3.52 11.90 14.35
CA ALA A 72 2.17 11.94 13.75
C ALA A 72 1.51 13.33 13.67
N GLN A 73 2.04 14.33 14.38
CA GLN A 73 1.39 15.64 14.56
C GLN A 73 1.39 16.54 13.30
N ASP A 74 2.22 16.25 12.29
CA ASP A 74 2.36 17.07 11.07
C ASP A 74 2.17 16.29 9.75
N VAL A 75 1.66 15.05 9.81
CA VAL A 75 1.58 14.17 8.64
C VAL A 75 0.25 14.31 7.91
N ARG A 76 0.32 14.59 6.60
CA ARG A 76 -0.83 14.55 5.68
C ARG A 76 -0.67 13.39 4.70
N PHE A 77 -1.78 12.73 4.37
CA PHE A 77 -1.79 11.60 3.44
C PHE A 77 -2.29 12.02 2.06
N GLY A 78 -1.57 11.59 1.03
CA GLY A 78 -2.10 11.41 -0.31
C GLY A 78 -2.02 9.92 -0.66
N TYR A 79 -3.01 9.42 -1.39
CA TYR A 79 -2.92 8.10 -2.02
C TYR A 79 -3.23 8.24 -3.50
N GLU A 80 -2.53 7.47 -4.31
CA GLU A 80 -2.77 7.34 -5.74
C GLU A 80 -2.78 5.84 -6.05
N MET A 81 -3.83 5.37 -6.72
CA MET A 81 -3.98 3.96 -7.09
C MET A 81 -3.86 3.82 -8.60
N GLU A 82 -2.90 3.00 -9.05
CA GLU A 82 -2.73 2.65 -10.46
C GLU A 82 -2.99 1.15 -10.62
N VAL A 83 -4.08 0.79 -11.30
CA VAL A 83 -4.48 -0.60 -11.52
C VAL A 83 -3.93 -1.06 -12.87
N TRP A 84 -2.95 -1.97 -12.83
CA TRP A 84 -2.41 -2.61 -14.03
C TRP A 84 -3.07 -3.99 -14.21
N GLY A 85 -3.86 -4.16 -15.26
CA GLY A 85 -4.33 -5.46 -15.72
C GLY A 85 -3.61 -5.84 -17.00
N MET A 86 -2.89 -6.97 -17.02
CA MET A 86 -2.47 -7.57 -18.29
C MET A 86 -3.71 -8.15 -18.97
N LYS A 87 -3.92 -7.78 -20.24
CA LYS A 87 -4.99 -8.31 -21.09
C LYS A 87 -4.79 -9.81 -21.37
#